data_AF-A0A353ZQH2-F1
#
_entry.id   AF-A0A353ZQH2-F1
#
_cell.length_a   1.000
_cell.length_b   1.000
_cell.length_c   1.000
_cell.angle_alpha   90.00
_cell.angle_beta   90.00
_cell.angle_gamma   90.00
#
_symmetry.space_group_name_H-M   'P 1'
#
loop_
_entity.id
_entity.type
_entity.pdbx_description
1 polymer ?
#
loop_
_entity_poly.entity_id
_entity_poly.type
_entity_poly.pdbx_seq_one_letter_code
_entity_poly.pdbx_strand_id
1 'polypeptide(L)' 'MTNATPTAQLSDAGVSIWLDDLSRERLSSGSLQKLIDQKSVVGVTTNPSIFQAAITSGSDYDAKIAALAAQGASVEET' A
#
# COMPACT_ATOMS: atom_id res chain seq x y z
N MET A 1 -6.00 -8.86 30.91
CA MET A 1 -5.33 -9.47 29.76
C MET A 1 -5.90 -8.83 28.52
N THR A 2 -5.10 -8.10 27.75
CA THR A 2 -5.56 -7.58 26.45
C THR A 2 -5.86 -8.76 25.55
N ASN A 3 -7.12 -8.96 25.15
CA ASN A 3 -7.46 -9.99 24.18
C ASN A 3 -6.67 -9.72 22.90
N ALA A 4 -5.75 -10.63 22.55
CA ALA A 4 -4.95 -10.52 21.34
C ALA A 4 -5.87 -10.47 20.12
N THR A 5 -5.59 -9.59 19.16
CA THR A 5 -6.36 -9.49 17.93
C THR A 5 -6.25 -10.79 17.12
N PRO A 6 -7.22 -11.11 16.24
CA PRO A 6 -7.12 -12.30 15.39
C PRO A 6 -5.82 -12.35 14.56
N THR A 7 -5.35 -11.20 14.06
CA THR A 7 -4.10 -11.11 13.31
C THR A 7 -2.87 -11.35 14.19
N ALA A 8 -2.89 -10.88 15.44
CA ALA A 8 -1.82 -11.18 16.40
C ALA A 8 -1.75 -12.68 16.71
N GLN A 9 -2.90 -13.34 16.91
CA GLN A 9 -2.94 -14.79 17.15
C GLN A 9 -2.39 -15.60 15.97
N LEU A 10 -2.67 -15.17 14.73
CA LEU A 10 -2.09 -15.79 13.53
C LEU A 10 -0.57 -15.59 13.46
N SER A 11 -0.09 -14.38 13.76
CA SER A 11 1.35 -14.11 13.81
C SER A 11 2.06 -14.91 14.90
N ASP A 12 1.46 -15.05 16.09
CA ASP A 12 2.00 -15.87 17.18
C ASP A 12 2.06 -17.37 16.79
N ALA A 13 1.15 -17.82 15.92
CA ALA A 13 1.16 -19.16 15.33
C ALA A 13 2.17 -19.31 14.16
N GLY A 14 2.95 -18.28 13.84
CA GLY A 14 3.97 -18.29 12.79
C GLY A 14 3.48 -17.89 11.40
N VAL A 15 2.26 -17.37 11.26
CA VAL A 15 1.71 -16.92 9.98
C VAL A 15 2.08 -15.46 9.70
N SER A 16 2.69 -15.21 8.54
CA SER A 16 3.00 -13.85 8.09
C SER A 16 1.77 -13.19 7.46
N ILE A 17 1.37 -12.01 7.97
CA ILE A 17 0.23 -11.26 7.44
C ILE A 17 0.72 -10.24 6.41
N TRP A 18 0.20 -10.34 5.18
CA TRP A 18 0.51 -9.43 4.09
C TRP A 18 -0.73 -8.60 3.74
N LEU A 19 -0.50 -7.33 3.39
CA LEU A 19 -1.55 -6.44 2.89
C LEU A 19 -1.57 -6.47 1.37
N ASP A 20 -2.73 -6.80 0.80
CA ASP A 20 -2.95 -6.82 -0.65
C ASP A 20 -3.47 -5.47 -1.17
N ASP A 21 -2.71 -4.42 -0.90
CA ASP A 21 -2.95 -3.06 -1.37
C ASP A 21 -1.75 -2.16 -1.11
N LEU A 22 -1.47 -1.23 -2.02
CA LEU A 22 -0.51 -0.15 -1.79
C LEU A 22 -0.82 1.06 -2.69
N SER A 23 -0.98 2.22 -2.06
CA SER A 23 -1.15 3.51 -2.73
C SER A 23 -0.21 4.56 -2.13
N ARG A 24 0.01 5.67 -2.84
CA ARG A 24 0.74 6.83 -2.31
C ARG A 24 0.08 7.38 -1.05
N GLU A 25 -1.25 7.50 -1.02
CA GLU A 25 -2.00 7.90 0.17
C GLU A 25 -1.68 7.01 1.36
N ARG A 26 -1.67 5.68 1.18
CA ARG A 26 -1.43 4.73 2.26
C ARG A 26 -0.03 4.89 2.86
N LEU A 27 0.96 5.27 2.03
CA LEU A 27 2.33 5.55 2.45
C LEU A 27 2.45 6.89 3.18
N SER A 28 1.80 7.95 2.70
CA SER A 28 1.95 9.31 3.24
C SER A 28 1.07 9.60 4.45
N SER A 29 -0.09 8.95 4.56
CA SER A 29 -1.10 9.20 5.62
C SER A 29 -0.79 8.56 6.97
N GLY A 30 0.25 7.70 7.06
CA GLY A 30 0.51 6.85 8.22
C GLY A 30 -0.43 5.65 8.34
N SER A 31 -1.34 5.45 7.37
CA SER A 31 -2.25 4.31 7.31
C SER A 31 -1.50 2.97 7.30
N LEU A 32 -0.42 2.85 6.52
CA LEU A 32 0.40 1.64 6.51
C LEU A 32 1.04 1.35 7.88
N GLN A 33 1.60 2.37 8.53
CA GLN A 33 2.22 2.22 9.86
C GLN A 33 1.20 1.70 10.88
N LYS A 34 -0.02 2.24 10.85
CA LYS A 34 -1.10 1.78 11.71
C LYS A 34 -1.44 0.30 11.48
N LEU A 35 -1.41 -0.18 10.24
CA LEU A 35 -1.64 -1.60 9.92
C LEU A 35 -0.50 -2.49 10.42
N ILE A 36 0.75 -2.03 10.33
CA ILE A 36 1.89 -2.73 10.91
C ILE A 36 1.70 -2.86 12.42
N ASP A 37 1.46 -1.75 13.11
CA ASP A 37 1.40 -1.69 14.58
C ASP A 37 0.18 -2.43 15.15
N GLN A 38 -0.96 -2.39 14.46
CA GLN A 38 -2.24 -2.83 15.01
C GLN A 38 -2.77 -4.14 14.41
N LYS A 39 -2.26 -4.53 13.24
CA LYS A 39 -2.74 -5.69 12.47
C LYS A 39 -1.63 -6.68 12.11
N SER A 40 -0.43 -6.51 12.66
CA SER A 40 0.70 -7.43 12.45
C SER A 40 1.09 -7.60 10.97
N VAL A 41 0.85 -6.58 10.15
CA VAL A 41 1.25 -6.60 8.73
C VAL A 41 2.77 -6.54 8.64
N VAL A 42 3.35 -7.46 7.88
CA VAL A 42 4.82 -7.60 7.68
C VAL A 42 5.25 -7.50 6.22
N GLY A 43 4.31 -7.43 5.29
CA GLY A 43 4.57 -7.32 3.87
C GLY A 43 3.40 -6.69 3.12
N VAL A 44 3.67 -6.23 1.90
CA VAL A 44 2.68 -5.66 0.99
C VAL A 44 2.83 -6.29 -0.38
N THR A 45 1.72 -6.44 -1.11
CA THR A 45 1.72 -6.79 -2.53
C THR A 45 1.16 -5.66 -3.37
N THR A 46 1.71 -5.55 -4.57
CA THR A 46 1.10 -4.78 -5.66
C THR A 46 0.87 -5.72 -6.84
N ASN A 47 -0.13 -5.41 -7.63
CA ASN A 47 -0.37 -6.02 -8.93
C ASN A 47 -0.92 -4.93 -9.89
N PRO A 48 -1.01 -5.19 -11.20
CA PRO A 48 -1.47 -4.17 -12.16
C PRO A 48 -2.84 -3.57 -11.83
N SER A 49 -3.78 -4.37 -11.31
CA SER A 49 -5.12 -3.89 -10.95
C SER A 49 -5.10 -2.99 -9.72
N ILE A 50 -4.30 -3.33 -8.70
CA ILE A 50 -4.09 -2.47 -7.52
C ILE A 50 -3.47 -1.14 -7.93
N PHE A 51 -2.44 -1.17 -8.79
CA PHE A 51 -1.76 0.04 -9.22
C PHE A 51 -2.67 0.94 -10.08
N GLN A 52 -3.45 0.34 -10.99
CA GLN A 52 -4.48 1.05 -11.75
C GLN A 52 -5.47 1.74 -10.80
N ALA A 53 -6.00 1.02 -9.82
CA ALA A 53 -6.94 1.58 -8.86
C ALA A 53 -6.32 2.75 -8.06
N ALA A 54 -5.07 2.60 -7.61
CA ALA A 54 -4.34 3.63 -6.88
C ALA A 54 -4.12 4.90 -7.72
N ILE A 55 -3.87 4.78 -9.03
CA ILE A 55 -3.76 5.91 -9.95
C ILE A 55 -5.11 6.59 -10.17
N THR A 56 -6.21 5.83 -10.33
CA THR A 56 -7.50 6.40 -10.76
C THR A 56 -8.41 6.89 -9.63
N SER A 57 -8.16 6.49 -8.39
CA SER A 57 -9.06 6.74 -7.24
C SER A 57 -8.81 8.05 -6.50
N GLY A 58 -7.75 8.79 -6.84
CA GLY A 58 -7.38 10.06 -6.21
C GLY A 58 -6.39 10.86 -7.07
N SER A 59 -5.83 11.92 -6.50
CA SER A 59 -4.93 12.85 -7.21
C SER A 59 -3.45 12.71 -6.84
N ASP A 60 -3.11 11.74 -5.98
CA ASP A 60 -1.74 11.58 -5.44
C ASP A 60 -0.68 11.29 -6.52
N TYR A 61 -1.11 10.81 -7.69
CA TYR A 61 -0.23 10.52 -8.82
C TYR A 61 -0.17 11.66 -9.84
N ASP A 62 -1.12 12.59 -9.84
CA ASP A 62 -1.31 13.61 -10.88
C ASP A 62 -0.05 14.44 -11.12
N ALA A 63 0.54 14.97 -10.04
CA ALA A 63 1.72 15.82 -10.14
C ALA A 63 2.93 15.05 -10.73
N LYS A 64 3.08 13.77 -10.39
CA LYS A 64 4.18 12.94 -10.90
C LYS A 64 3.95 12.55 -12.35
N ILE A 65 2.73 12.18 -12.71
CA ILE A 65 2.33 11.88 -14.10
C ILE A 65 2.53 13.11 -14.98
N ALA A 66 2.08 14.29 -14.55
CA ALA A 66 2.27 15.53 -15.30
C ALA A 66 3.76 15.87 -15.51
N ALA A 67 4.60 15.66 -14.50
CA ALA A 67 6.04 15.89 -14.60
C ALA A 67 6.73 14.92 -15.57
N LEU A 68 6.32 13.65 -15.59
CA LEU A 68 6.85 12.64 -16.51
C LEU A 68 6.37 12.88 -17.95
N ALA A 69 5.11 13.26 -18.13
CA ALA A 69 4.58 13.66 -19.43
C ALA A 69 5.33 14.88 -19.99
N ALA A 70 5.66 15.87 -19.15
CA ALA A 70 6.47 17.03 -19.55
C ALA A 70 7.92 16.67 -19.94
N GLN A 71 8.43 15.52 -19.48
CA GLN A 71 9.74 14.99 -19.84
C GLN A 71 9.69 14.08 -21.08
N GLY A 72 8.50 13.81 -21.63
CA GLY A 72 8.32 12.92 -22.77
C GLY A 72 8.55 11.44 -22.45
N ALA A 73 8.35 11.03 -21.20
CA ALA A 73 8.49 9.63 -20.78
C ALA A 73 7.53 8.70 -21.54
N SER A 74 7.97 7.49 -21.88
CA SER A 74 7.08 6.46 -22.43
C SER A 74 6.16 5.90 -21.33
N VAL A 75 5.10 5.18 -21.72
CA VAL A 75 4.17 4.54 -20.77
C VAL A 75 4.90 3.55 -19.86
N GLU A 76 5.91 2.84 -20.36
CA GLU A 76 6.73 1.91 -19.58
C GLU A 76 7.69 2.62 -18.61
N GLU A 77 8.01 3.88 -18.88
CA GLU A 77 8.86 4.74 -18.04
C GLU A 77 8.04 5.62 -17.06
N THR A 78 6.71 5.60 -17.19
CA THR A 78 5.77 6.47 -16.45
C THR A 78 4.99 5.70 -15.37
#